data_AF-A0A2U1NNP6-F1
#
_entry.id   AF-A0A2U1NNP6-F1
#
_cell.length_a   1.000
_cell.length_b   1.000
_cell.length_c   1.000
_cell.angle_alpha   90.00
_cell.angle_beta   90.00
_cell.angle_gamma   90.00
#
_symmetry.space_group_name_H-M   'P 1'
#
loop_
_entity.id
_entity.type
_entity.pdbx_description
1 polymer ?
#
loop_
_entity_poly.entity_id
_entity_poly.type
_entity_poly.pdbx_seq_one_letter_code
_entity_poly.pdbx_strand_id
1 'polypeptide(L)'
;MDIGSIEQHRNLTDIGLKMSQFPLDPHLAKMLLMGEEFNYVNEVLAIVSMHSVLSTLKDQAEESDAAHARFFVLESDHLTFLNIYKQWKKLKIRFT
;
A
#
# COMPACT_ATOMS: atom_id res chain seq x y z
N MET A 1 -4.14 -0.14 -17.00
CA MET A 1 -4.35 1.27 -16.62
C MET A 1 -3.00 1.96 -16.77
N ASP A 2 -2.93 3.02 -17.57
CA ASP A 2 -1.68 3.73 -17.82
C ASP A 2 -1.22 4.47 -16.54
N ILE A 3 0.01 4.22 -16.12
CA ILE A 3 0.59 4.83 -14.92
C ILE A 3 1.29 6.15 -15.23
N GLY A 4 1.37 6.58 -16.49
CA GLY A 4 1.98 7.85 -16.88
C GLY A 4 3.48 7.90 -16.57
N SER A 5 4.14 6.73 -16.53
CA SER A 5 5.58 6.60 -16.27
C SER A 5 6.43 6.88 -17.51
N ILE A 6 5.86 6.76 -18.71
CA ILE A 6 6.53 6.94 -19.99
C ILE A 6 5.77 7.95 -20.86
N GLU A 7 6.51 8.85 -21.49
CA GLU A 7 6.00 9.79 -22.50
C GLU A 7 5.89 9.15 -23.88
N GLN A 8 5.19 9.82 -24.80
CA GLN A 8 5.01 9.36 -26.18
C GLN A 8 6.34 9.13 -26.93
N HIS A 9 7.39 9.84 -26.54
CA HIS A 9 8.75 9.69 -27.08
C HIS A 9 9.56 8.58 -26.39
N ARG A 10 8.93 7.73 -25.57
CA ARG A 10 9.56 6.66 -24.75
C ARG A 10 10.56 7.15 -23.70
N ASN A 11 10.51 8.43 -23.35
CA ASN A 11 11.27 8.97 -22.22
C ASN A 11 10.50 8.76 -20.91
N LEU A 12 11.23 8.66 -19.79
CA LEU A 12 10.63 8.65 -18.46
C LEU A 12 10.04 10.04 -18.16
N THR A 13 8.81 10.08 -17.67
CA THR A 13 8.22 11.30 -17.09
C THR A 13 8.88 11.61 -15.75
N ASP A 14 8.70 12.84 -15.24
CA ASP A 14 9.12 13.20 -13.87
C ASP A 14 8.51 12.25 -12.82
N ILE A 15 7.25 11.84 -13.02
CA ILE A 15 6.58 10.85 -12.17
C ILE A 15 7.26 9.49 -12.31
N GLY A 16 7.56 9.04 -13.52
CA GLY A 16 8.29 7.79 -13.78
C GLY A 16 9.67 7.77 -13.14
N LEU A 17 10.38 8.90 -13.15
CA LEU A 17 11.68 9.08 -12.51
C LEU A 17 11.60 9.06 -10.98
N LYS A 18 10.54 9.65 -10.40
CA LYS A 18 10.27 9.53 -8.95
C LYS A 18 9.92 8.09 -8.56
N MET A 19 9.12 7.41 -9.38
CA MET A 19 8.72 6.02 -9.14
C MET A 19 9.91 5.06 -9.17
N SER A 20 10.88 5.26 -10.07
CA SER A 20 12.05 4.38 -10.20
C SER A 20 13.00 4.42 -8.99
N GLN A 21 12.85 5.41 -8.10
CA GLN A 21 13.64 5.52 -6.88
C GLN A 21 13.15 4.58 -5.77
N PHE A 22 11.92 4.04 -5.88
CA PHE A 22 11.36 3.14 -4.90
C PHE A 22 11.53 1.67 -5.31
N PRO A 23 11.94 0.77 -4.40
CA PRO A 23 12.00 -0.67 -4.65
C PRO A 23 10.60 -1.30 -4.55
N LEU A 24 9.63 -0.71 -5.26
CA LEU A 24 8.22 -1.08 -5.22
C LEU A 24 7.71 -1.34 -6.64
N ASP A 25 6.64 -2.11 -6.75
CA ASP A 25 5.90 -2.17 -8.00
C ASP A 25 5.46 -0.76 -8.44
N PRO A 26 5.55 -0.43 -9.75
CA PRO A 26 5.22 0.91 -10.25
C PRO A 26 3.83 1.40 -9.84
N HIS A 27 2.85 0.50 -9.73
CA HIS A 27 1.51 0.86 -9.26
C HIS A 27 1.49 1.33 -7.80
N LEU A 28 2.25 0.68 -6.93
CA LEU A 28 2.35 1.06 -5.51
C LEU A 28 3.17 2.33 -5.32
N ALA A 29 4.26 2.48 -6.08
CA ALA A 29 5.06 3.70 -6.10
C ALA A 29 4.21 4.90 -6.52
N LYS A 30 3.40 4.76 -7.57
CA LYS A 30 2.46 5.81 -7.99
C LYS A 30 1.43 6.12 -6.92
N MET A 31 0.88 5.11 -6.25
CA MET A 31 -0.08 5.30 -5.16
C MET A 31 0.54 6.10 -4.02
N LEU A 32 1.79 5.82 -3.66
CA LEU A 32 2.54 6.57 -2.63
C LEU A 32 2.75 8.03 -3.01
N LEU A 33 3.15 8.30 -4.26
CA LEU A 33 3.31 9.67 -4.78
C LEU A 33 1.97 10.44 -4.77
N MET A 34 0.86 9.78 -5.12
CA MET A 34 -0.46 10.39 -5.03
C MET A 34 -0.86 10.64 -3.56
N GLY A 35 -0.47 9.77 -2.64
CA GLY A 35 -0.67 9.96 -1.20
C GLY A 35 0.00 11.24 -0.68
N GLU A 36 1.16 11.59 -1.21
CA GLU A 36 1.83 12.87 -0.94
C GLU A 36 0.99 14.05 -1.45
N GLU A 37 0.56 14.00 -2.70
CA GLU A 37 -0.24 15.05 -3.33
C GLU A 37 -1.57 15.33 -2.58
N PHE A 38 -2.22 14.28 -2.08
CA PHE A 38 -3.47 14.38 -1.34
C PHE A 38 -3.31 14.52 0.19
N ASN A 39 -2.10 14.60 0.73
CA ASN A 39 -1.81 14.67 2.18
C ASN A 39 -2.31 13.45 3.01
N TYR A 40 -2.39 12.26 2.41
CA TYR A 40 -2.75 11.00 3.08
C TYR A 40 -1.61 9.98 3.06
N VAL A 41 -0.36 10.46 3.16
CA VAL A 41 0.85 9.63 3.05
C VAL A 41 0.88 8.51 4.08
N ASN A 42 0.43 8.75 5.31
CA ASN A 42 0.51 7.75 6.38
C ASN A 42 -0.40 6.54 6.11
N GLU A 43 -1.62 6.80 5.66
CA GLU A 43 -2.60 5.77 5.31
C GLU A 43 -2.13 4.97 4.10
N VAL A 44 -1.65 5.66 3.06
CA VAL A 44 -1.14 5.01 1.85
C VAL A 44 0.12 4.19 2.15
N LEU A 45 1.04 4.71 2.95
CA LEU A 45 2.25 4.01 3.37
C LEU A 45 1.90 2.73 4.15
N ALA A 46 0.89 2.78 5.02
CA ALA A 46 0.42 1.60 5.73
C ALA A 46 -0.13 0.53 4.77
N ILE A 47 -0.92 0.93 3.78
CA ILE A 47 -1.47 0.03 2.75
C ILE A 47 -0.34 -0.59 1.93
N VAL A 48 0.60 0.21 1.44
CA VAL A 48 1.76 -0.26 0.65
C VAL A 48 2.60 -1.24 1.47
N SER A 49 2.88 -0.92 2.74
CA SER A 49 3.67 -1.78 3.63
C SER A 49 3.00 -3.14 3.85
N MET A 50 1.69 -3.15 4.10
CA MET A 50 0.93 -4.39 4.27
C MET A 50 0.97 -5.25 3.00
N HIS A 51 0.83 -4.63 1.83
CA HIS A 51 0.89 -5.35 0.55
C HIS A 51 2.26 -6.02 0.32
N SER A 52 3.35 -5.33 0.66
CA SER A 52 4.70 -5.90 0.58
C SER A 52 4.88 -7.12 1.48
N VAL A 53 4.34 -7.08 2.72
CA VAL A 53 4.44 -8.21 3.66
C VAL A 53 3.59 -9.39 3.22
N LEU A 54 2.35 -9.17 2.79
CA LEU A 54 1.46 -10.22 2.27
C LEU A 54 2.06 -11.01 1.11
N SER A 55 2.83 -10.34 0.25
CA SER A 55 3.52 -11.02 -0.86
C SER A 55 4.51 -12.09 -0.40
N THR A 56 5.04 -11.98 0.83
CA THR A 56 5.99 -12.93 1.44
C THR A 56 5.31 -14.04 2.24
N LEU A 57 4.06 -13.87 2.65
CA LEU A 57 3.31 -14.83 3.48
C LEU A 57 2.54 -15.88 2.65
N LYS A 58 2.79 -15.95 1.33
CA LYS A 58 2.06 -16.85 0.42
C LYS A 58 2.16 -18.33 0.80
N ASP A 59 3.26 -18.75 1.42
CA ASP A 59 3.45 -20.13 1.87
C ASP A 59 2.61 -20.48 3.12
N GLN A 60 2.05 -19.48 3.80
CA GLN A 60 1.19 -19.62 4.99
C GLN A 60 -0.16 -18.91 4.78
N ALA A 61 -0.69 -18.99 3.55
CA ALA A 61 -1.91 -18.28 3.17
C ALA A 61 -3.10 -18.60 4.10
N GLU A 62 -3.29 -19.86 4.49
CA GLU A 62 -4.44 -20.30 5.29
C GLU A 62 -4.44 -19.70 6.71
N GLU A 63 -3.28 -19.61 7.35
CA GLU A 63 -3.11 -19.01 8.68
C GLU A 63 -3.20 -17.47 8.61
N SER A 64 -2.63 -16.88 7.57
CA SER A 64 -2.74 -15.45 7.27
C SER A 64 -4.20 -15.04 7.06
N ASP A 65 -4.96 -15.80 6.26
CA ASP A 65 -6.35 -15.53 5.96
C ASP A 65 -7.23 -15.66 7.21
N ALA A 66 -6.98 -16.66 8.05
CA ALA A 66 -7.67 -16.82 9.33
C ALA A 66 -7.41 -15.65 10.29
N ALA A 67 -6.18 -15.12 10.32
CA ALA A 67 -5.84 -13.94 11.13
C ALA A 67 -6.48 -12.65 10.58
N HIS A 68 -6.53 -12.51 9.25
CA HIS A 68 -7.08 -11.34 8.57
C HIS A 68 -8.61 -11.31 8.53
N ALA A 69 -9.27 -12.47 8.65
CA ALA A 69 -10.73 -12.57 8.63
C ALA A 69 -11.43 -11.67 9.66
N ARG A 70 -10.79 -11.38 10.80
CA ARG A 70 -11.33 -10.51 11.86
C ARG A 70 -11.40 -9.03 11.47
N PHE A 71 -10.65 -8.62 10.47
CA PHE A 71 -10.55 -7.23 10.03
C PHE A 71 -11.06 -7.02 8.60
N PHE A 72 -11.53 -8.11 7.97
CA PHE A 72 -11.95 -8.15 6.59
C PHE A 72 -13.11 -7.18 6.32
N VAL A 73 -12.92 -6.37 5.28
CA VAL A 73 -13.92 -5.49 4.71
C VAL A 73 -14.32 -6.08 3.36
N LEU A 74 -15.55 -6.57 3.26
CA LEU A 74 -16.10 -7.28 2.08
C LEU A 74 -15.91 -6.49 0.77
N GLU A 75 -15.85 -5.17 0.87
CA GLU A 75 -15.83 -4.26 -0.28
C GLU A 75 -14.41 -3.93 -0.78
N SER A 76 -13.35 -4.12 0.03
CA SER A 76 -11.98 -3.78 -0.38
C SER A 76 -10.87 -4.27 0.56
N ASP A 77 -9.84 -4.89 -0.04
CA ASP A 77 -8.60 -5.30 0.65
C ASP A 77 -7.79 -4.10 1.14
N HIS A 78 -7.75 -2.99 0.38
CA HIS A 78 -7.06 -1.78 0.82
C HIS A 78 -7.73 -1.15 2.06
N LEU A 79 -9.06 -1.18 2.14
CA LEU A 79 -9.79 -0.75 3.34
C LEU A 79 -9.56 -1.70 4.51
N THR A 80 -9.44 -3.00 4.26
CA THR A 80 -9.05 -4.00 5.25
C THR A 80 -7.69 -3.65 5.87
N PHE A 81 -6.65 -3.38 5.05
CA PHE A 81 -5.33 -3.00 5.55
C PHE A 81 -5.34 -1.69 6.33
N LEU A 82 -6.11 -0.70 5.86
CA LEU A 82 -6.27 0.56 6.56
C LEU A 82 -6.95 0.38 7.93
N ASN A 83 -7.96 -0.49 8.00
CA ASN A 83 -8.64 -0.81 9.25
C ASN A 83 -7.66 -1.46 10.25
N ILE A 84 -6.88 -2.45 9.81
CA ILE A 84 -5.83 -3.09 10.63
C ILE A 84 -4.87 -2.04 11.20
N TYR A 85 -4.34 -1.15 10.34
CA TYR A 85 -3.42 -0.10 10.76
C TYR A 85 -4.05 0.87 11.78
N LYS A 86 -5.30 1.29 11.56
CA LYS A 86 -6.03 2.17 12.49
C LYS A 86 -6.23 1.50 13.85
N GLN A 87 -6.60 0.22 13.87
CA GLN A 87 -6.76 -0.53 15.12
C GLN A 87 -5.42 -0.68 15.85
N TRP A 88 -4.35 -1.03 15.14
CA TRP A 88 -3.01 -1.12 15.72
C TRP A 88 -2.56 0.22 16.34
N LYS A 89 -2.74 1.33 15.61
CA LYS A 89 -2.38 2.67 16.10
C LYS A 89 -3.18 3.03 17.35
N LYS A 90 -4.48 2.73 17.39
CA LYS A 90 -5.36 2.95 18.53
C LYS A 90 -4.93 2.15 19.76
N LEU A 91 -4.54 0.89 19.57
CA LEU A 91 -4.02 0.04 20.65
C LEU A 91 -2.68 0.57 21.17
N LYS A 92 -1.76 0.97 20.29
CA LYS A 92 -0.45 1.52 20.68
C LYS A 92 -0.57 2.76 21.56
N ILE A 93 -1.50 3.68 21.23
CA ILE A 93 -1.75 4.90 22.01
C ILE A 93 -2.28 4.59 23.42
N ARG A 94 -2.95 3.45 23.62
CA ARG A 94 -3.47 3.05 24.94
C ARG A 94 -2.40 2.54 25.90
N PHE A 95 -1.20 2.24 25.40
CA PHE A 95 -0.07 1.71 26.17
C PHE A 95 1.10 2.70 26.31
N THR A 96 0.93 3.96 25.90
CA THR A 96 1.90 5.06 26.09
C THR A 96 1.24 6.18 26.88
#